data_AF-A0A2T3MRC1-F1
#
_entry.id   AF-A0A2T3MRC1-F1
#
_cell.length_a   1.000
_cell.length_b   1.000
_cell.length_c   1.000
_cell.angle_alpha   90.00
_cell.angle_beta   90.00
_cell.angle_gamma   90.00
#
_symmetry.space_group_name_H-M   'P 1'
#
loop_
_entity.id
_entity.type
_entity.pdbx_description
1 polymer ?
#
loop_
_entity_poly.entity_id
_entity_poly.type
_entity_poly.pdbx_seq_one_letter_code
_entity_poly.pdbx_strand_id
1 'polypeptide(L)'
;MKNNHIFSRSQWSVWWQRLLGNPLGDLEQRRITLLQQRPDLPDFIQALFRAPLPQSLTVINQWPLLAIDFETTGFDAQQDDILSVGYVAMQINAIDLSTSVSELINSSATIKPDSVVINHIDHAQLLQGQPLDEVMMRLLVALTGKIGIAHGCFMEQGFISAYLQHKYQLNDCPLLWLDTLPLYQSLYNNQISHQDARLGSARHKLGLPEYQAHDALFDAIACGELCMVLVHKIYGNKSPTLSQLLKR
;
A
#
# COMPACT_ATOMS: atom_id res chain seq x y z
N MET A 1 28.54 -9.63 16.14
CA MET A 1 27.44 -8.86 16.75
C MET A 1 27.31 -7.56 15.98
N LYS A 2 26.47 -7.54 14.93
CA LYS A 2 26.22 -6.34 14.12
C LYS A 2 24.84 -5.80 14.51
N ASN A 3 24.80 -4.52 14.85
CA ASN A 3 23.62 -3.80 15.32
C ASN A 3 22.51 -3.81 14.27
N ASN A 4 21.39 -4.46 14.60
CA ASN A 4 20.09 -4.14 14.03
C ASN A 4 19.68 -2.74 14.52
N HIS A 5 20.05 -1.69 13.78
CA HIS A 5 19.43 -0.39 13.96
C HIS A 5 18.03 -0.43 13.33
N ILE A 6 17.11 -0.94 14.14
CA ILE A 6 15.67 -0.79 14.03
C ILE A 6 15.36 0.71 13.94
N PHE A 7 14.66 1.07 12.86
CA PHE A 7 13.77 2.22 12.65
C PHE A 7 13.93 3.43 13.59
N SER A 8 14.24 4.60 13.03
CA SER A 8 14.34 5.82 13.82
C SER A 8 12.98 6.19 14.43
N ARG A 9 13.00 6.51 15.74
CA ARG A 9 11.83 6.93 16.52
C ARG A 9 11.08 8.16 15.98
N SER A 10 11.62 8.89 15.01
CA SER A 10 11.04 10.12 14.47
C SER A 10 9.95 9.91 13.43
N GLN A 11 9.90 8.74 12.77
CA GLN A 11 8.80 8.41 11.84
C GLN A 11 7.57 7.89 12.59
N TRP A 12 7.76 7.33 13.79
CA TRP A 12 6.68 6.87 14.68
C TRP A 12 5.88 8.02 15.29
N SER A 13 6.49 9.19 15.53
CA SER A 13 5.83 10.30 16.24
C SER A 13 4.83 11.08 15.37
N VAL A 14 5.01 11.10 14.05
CA VAL A 14 4.06 11.73 13.11
C VAL A 14 2.77 10.90 12.98
N TRP A 15 2.86 9.58 13.16
CA TRP A 15 1.71 8.67 13.15
C TRP A 15 0.77 8.87 14.34
N TRP A 16 1.31 9.02 15.56
CA TRP A 16 0.48 9.19 16.77
C TRP A 16 -0.18 10.58 16.89
N GLN A 17 0.43 11.64 16.34
CA GLN A 17 -0.18 12.99 16.38
C GLN A 17 -1.47 13.10 15.54
N ARG A 18 -1.77 12.14 14.66
CA ARG A 18 -3.00 12.09 13.85
C ARG A 18 -4.24 11.56 14.58
N LEU A 19 -4.11 11.02 15.79
CA LEU A 19 -5.23 10.43 16.55
C LEU A 19 -6.07 11.43 17.37
N LEU A 20 -5.67 12.71 17.42
CA LEU A 20 -6.44 13.79 18.06
C LEU A 20 -7.04 14.81 17.06
N GLY A 21 -6.92 14.57 15.75
CA GLY A 21 -7.30 15.53 14.69
C GLY A 21 -8.37 15.03 13.71
N ASN A 22 -8.53 15.75 12.59
CA ASN A 22 -9.38 15.37 11.46
C ASN A 22 -8.50 14.86 10.29
N PRO A 23 -8.04 13.60 10.31
CA PRO A 23 -7.02 13.10 9.38
C PRO A 23 -7.43 13.19 7.91
N LEU A 24 -8.73 13.06 7.60
CA LEU A 24 -9.26 13.23 6.23
C LEU A 24 -9.31 14.70 5.81
N GLY A 25 -9.66 15.60 6.73
CA GLY A 25 -9.58 17.04 6.48
C GLY A 25 -8.16 17.52 6.22
N ASP A 26 -7.20 17.06 7.03
CA ASP A 26 -5.78 17.38 6.84
C ASP A 26 -5.25 16.82 5.51
N LEU A 27 -5.66 15.61 5.12
CA LEU A 27 -5.32 15.01 3.84
C LEU A 27 -5.86 15.83 2.66
N GLU A 28 -7.12 16.27 2.74
CA GLU A 28 -7.75 17.11 1.73
C GLU A 28 -7.04 18.47 1.61
N GLN A 29 -6.73 19.13 2.73
CA GLN A 29 -5.99 20.40 2.72
C GLN A 29 -4.60 20.26 2.10
N ARG A 30 -3.90 19.14 2.35
CA ARG A 30 -2.62 18.84 1.70
C ARG A 30 -2.78 18.67 0.20
N ARG A 31 -3.82 17.96 -0.27
CA ARG A 31 -4.13 17.82 -1.72
C ARG A 31 -4.38 19.18 -2.38
N ILE A 32 -5.21 20.02 -1.75
CA ILE A 32 -5.51 21.36 -2.26
C ILE A 32 -4.24 22.21 -2.34
N THR A 33 -3.46 22.26 -1.26
CA THR A 33 -2.21 23.04 -1.19
C THR A 33 -1.21 22.58 -2.25
N LEU A 34 -1.05 21.27 -2.41
CA LEU A 34 -0.16 20.66 -3.39
C LEU A 34 -0.53 21.08 -4.82
N LEU A 35 -1.81 20.97 -5.18
CA LEU A 35 -2.30 21.35 -6.52
C LEU A 35 -2.17 22.86 -6.79
N GLN A 36 -2.30 23.71 -5.77
CA GLN A 36 -2.07 25.15 -5.89
C GLN A 36 -0.59 25.49 -6.11
N GLN A 37 0.31 24.80 -5.40
CA GLN A 37 1.75 25.02 -5.49
C GLN A 37 2.37 24.42 -6.75
N ARG A 38 1.77 23.35 -7.29
CA ARG A 38 2.30 22.57 -8.41
C ARG A 38 1.27 22.42 -9.55
N PRO A 39 0.87 23.52 -10.20
CA PRO A 39 -0.04 23.47 -11.35
C PRO A 39 0.60 22.83 -12.59
N ASP A 40 1.92 22.62 -12.57
CA ASP A 40 2.75 22.02 -13.63
C ASP A 40 2.72 20.49 -13.65
N LEU A 41 2.09 19.84 -12.66
CA LEU A 41 2.05 18.38 -12.59
C LEU A 41 1.32 17.77 -13.79
N PRO A 42 1.71 16.57 -14.25
CA PRO A 42 0.97 15.84 -15.27
C PRO A 42 -0.51 15.63 -14.91
N ASP A 43 -1.38 15.58 -15.93
CA ASP A 43 -2.83 15.47 -15.77
C ASP A 43 -3.26 14.28 -14.91
N PHE A 44 -2.59 13.13 -15.03
CA PHE A 44 -2.93 11.95 -14.22
C PHE A 44 -2.63 12.14 -12.72
N ILE A 45 -1.58 12.89 -12.36
CA ILE A 45 -1.27 13.23 -10.97
C ILE A 45 -2.25 14.28 -10.46
N GLN A 46 -2.59 15.26 -11.30
CA GLN A 46 -3.63 16.23 -10.94
C GLN A 46 -4.98 15.53 -10.71
N ALA A 47 -5.36 14.58 -11.57
CA ALA A 47 -6.57 13.79 -11.42
C ALA A 47 -6.57 12.96 -10.14
N LEU A 48 -5.45 12.31 -9.81
CA LEU A 48 -5.28 11.54 -8.57
C LEU A 48 -5.57 12.39 -7.32
N PHE A 49 -5.03 13.61 -7.25
CA PHE A 49 -5.22 14.48 -6.08
C PHE A 49 -6.54 15.29 -6.11
N ARG A 50 -7.14 15.51 -7.29
CA ARG A 50 -8.48 16.12 -7.40
C ARG A 50 -9.61 15.14 -7.16
N ALA A 51 -9.36 13.84 -7.29
CA ALA A 51 -10.38 12.82 -7.09
C ALA A 51 -10.97 12.93 -5.66
N PRO A 52 -12.29 12.78 -5.51
CA PRO A 52 -12.96 12.98 -4.23
C PRO A 52 -12.40 12.01 -3.18
N LEU A 53 -12.26 12.50 -1.95
CA LEU A 53 -12.03 11.65 -0.78
C LEU A 53 -13.38 11.19 -0.19
N PRO A 54 -13.42 9.98 0.42
CA PRO A 54 -14.56 9.57 1.22
C PRO A 54 -14.73 10.50 2.43
N GLN A 55 -15.96 10.67 2.87
CA GLN A 55 -16.25 11.33 4.13
C GLN A 55 -15.95 10.38 5.31
N SER A 56 -15.71 10.95 6.49
CA SER A 56 -15.46 10.18 7.73
C SER A 56 -16.55 9.15 8.06
N LEU A 57 -17.79 9.44 7.67
CA LEU A 57 -18.98 8.58 7.89
C LEU A 57 -19.30 7.68 6.70
N THR A 58 -18.53 7.74 5.61
CA THR A 58 -18.69 6.83 4.46
C THR A 58 -18.53 5.39 4.94
N VAL A 59 -19.52 4.56 4.62
CA VAL A 59 -19.49 3.12 4.88
C VAL A 59 -18.49 2.48 3.92
N ILE A 60 -17.52 1.71 4.43
CA ILE A 60 -16.40 1.22 3.61
C ILE A 60 -16.86 0.35 2.43
N ASN A 61 -17.96 -0.39 2.58
CA ASN A 61 -18.56 -1.19 1.50
C ASN A 61 -18.99 -0.38 0.28
N GLN A 62 -19.17 0.93 0.42
CA GLN A 62 -19.65 1.81 -0.65
C GLN A 62 -18.54 2.59 -1.33
N TRP A 63 -17.27 2.35 -0.97
CA TRP A 63 -16.14 3.07 -1.53
C TRP A 63 -15.20 2.12 -2.28
N PRO A 64 -14.70 2.49 -3.47
CA PRO A 64 -13.78 1.66 -4.23
C PRO A 64 -12.40 1.60 -3.58
N LEU A 65 -11.80 0.42 -3.58
CA LEU A 65 -10.52 0.10 -2.97
C LEU A 65 -9.58 -0.47 -4.02
N LEU A 66 -8.28 -0.36 -3.78
CA LEU A 66 -7.24 -0.96 -4.60
C LEU A 66 -6.24 -1.65 -3.70
N ALA A 67 -6.20 -2.98 -3.72
CA ALA A 67 -5.15 -3.72 -3.02
C ALA A 67 -3.87 -3.66 -3.85
N ILE A 68 -2.74 -3.34 -3.20
CA ILE A 68 -1.46 -3.08 -3.83
C ILE A 68 -0.38 -3.78 -3.00
N ASP A 69 0.59 -4.37 -3.69
CA ASP A 69 1.80 -4.90 -3.09
C ASP A 69 2.98 -4.72 -4.07
N PHE A 70 4.18 -4.47 -3.55
CA PHE A 70 5.41 -4.29 -4.32
C PHE A 70 6.47 -5.31 -3.92
N GLU A 71 7.11 -5.91 -4.92
CA GLU A 71 8.40 -6.58 -4.70
C GLU A 71 9.55 -5.61 -4.92
N THR A 72 10.55 -5.69 -4.04
CA THR A 72 11.63 -4.69 -3.98
C THR A 72 12.97 -5.35 -3.65
N THR A 73 14.08 -4.65 -3.92
CA THR A 73 15.42 -5.15 -3.55
C THR A 73 15.75 -4.99 -2.06
N GLY A 74 14.90 -4.30 -1.30
CA GLY A 74 15.07 -3.98 0.11
C GLY A 74 14.01 -3.00 0.63
N PHE A 75 14.22 -2.50 1.84
CA PHE A 75 13.21 -1.73 2.58
C PHE A 75 13.39 -0.21 2.54
N ASP A 76 14.45 0.30 1.90
CA ASP A 76 14.73 1.74 1.82
C ASP A 76 14.36 2.30 0.44
N ALA A 77 13.21 2.94 0.33
CA ALA A 77 12.71 3.52 -0.92
C ALA A 77 13.62 4.59 -1.57
N GLN A 78 14.65 5.09 -0.87
CA GLN A 78 15.63 6.02 -1.44
C GLN A 78 16.87 5.31 -2.01
N GLN A 79 17.09 4.04 -1.68
CA GLN A 79 18.28 3.27 -2.04
C GLN A 79 17.98 1.97 -2.78
N ASP A 80 16.80 1.40 -2.56
CA ASP A 80 16.33 0.15 -3.12
C ASP A 80 15.39 0.40 -4.30
N ASP A 81 15.29 -0.59 -5.18
CA ASP A 81 14.50 -0.51 -6.41
C ASP A 81 13.21 -1.35 -6.30
N ILE A 82 12.17 -0.89 -7.00
CA ILE A 82 10.96 -1.70 -7.24
C ILE A 82 11.27 -2.71 -8.34
N LEU A 83 11.01 -4.00 -8.05
CA LEU A 83 11.18 -5.11 -8.97
C LEU A 83 9.88 -5.46 -9.68
N SER A 84 8.76 -5.41 -8.96
CA SER A 84 7.43 -5.60 -9.56
C SER A 84 6.33 -4.93 -8.76
N VAL A 85 5.23 -4.66 -9.45
CA VAL A 85 4.02 -4.07 -8.88
C VAL A 85 2.84 -4.98 -9.16
N GLY A 86 2.10 -5.31 -8.11
CA GLY A 86 0.85 -6.03 -8.19
C GLY A 86 -0.30 -5.20 -7.63
N TYR A 87 -1.44 -5.19 -8.32
CA TYR A 87 -2.64 -4.60 -7.76
C TYR A 87 -3.93 -5.20 -8.33
N VAL A 88 -5.01 -5.09 -7.56
CA VAL A 88 -6.35 -5.53 -7.96
C VAL A 88 -7.41 -4.61 -7.35
N ALA A 89 -8.38 -4.19 -8.16
CA ALA A 89 -9.49 -3.39 -7.66
C ALA A 89 -10.45 -4.26 -6.86
N MET A 90 -11.02 -3.67 -5.81
CA MET A 90 -11.97 -4.37 -4.97
C MET A 90 -12.98 -3.43 -4.30
N GLN A 91 -14.04 -4.02 -3.81
CA GLN A 91 -14.86 -3.50 -2.72
C GLN A 91 -14.66 -4.42 -1.52
N ILE A 92 -15.05 -3.99 -0.32
CA ILE A 92 -14.77 -4.80 0.88
C ILE A 92 -15.45 -6.17 0.90
N ASN A 93 -16.41 -6.42 0.02
CA ASN A 93 -17.14 -7.68 -0.11
C ASN A 93 -16.76 -8.47 -1.37
N ALA A 94 -15.95 -7.94 -2.28
CA ALA A 94 -15.60 -8.60 -3.54
C ALA A 94 -14.30 -8.05 -4.14
N ILE A 95 -13.46 -8.96 -4.62
CA ILE A 95 -12.27 -8.64 -5.41
C ILE A 95 -12.60 -8.84 -6.89
N ASP A 96 -12.29 -7.85 -7.73
CA ASP A 96 -12.50 -7.93 -9.17
C ASP A 96 -11.21 -8.40 -9.87
N LEU A 97 -11.06 -9.72 -9.99
CA LEU A 97 -9.89 -10.34 -10.63
C LEU A 97 -9.72 -9.96 -12.11
N SER A 98 -10.76 -9.41 -12.78
CA SER A 98 -10.61 -8.91 -14.15
C SER A 98 -9.75 -7.65 -14.24
N THR A 99 -9.51 -6.99 -13.09
CA THR A 99 -8.68 -5.78 -12.96
C THR A 99 -7.28 -6.07 -12.44
N SER A 100 -6.94 -7.35 -12.23
CA SER A 100 -5.64 -7.77 -11.74
C SER A 100 -4.52 -7.33 -12.69
N VAL A 101 -3.51 -6.70 -12.12
CA VAL A 101 -2.30 -6.28 -12.84
C VAL A 101 -1.08 -6.81 -12.10
N SER A 102 -0.17 -7.42 -12.86
CA SER A 102 1.17 -7.82 -12.42
C SER A 102 2.17 -7.30 -13.44
N GLU A 103 3.04 -6.39 -13.02
CA GLU A 103 4.05 -5.80 -13.90
C GLU A 103 5.43 -5.91 -13.27
N LEU A 104 6.36 -6.56 -13.97
CA LEU A 104 7.78 -6.51 -13.69
C LEU A 104 8.35 -5.16 -14.14
N ILE A 105 9.28 -4.60 -13.39
CA ILE A 105 9.98 -3.37 -13.73
C ILE A 105 11.27 -3.70 -14.47
N ASN A 106 11.51 -3.02 -15.59
CA ASN A 106 12.81 -3.05 -16.24
C ASN A 106 13.82 -2.29 -15.38
N SER A 107 14.65 -3.05 -14.68
CA SER A 107 15.70 -2.51 -13.84
C SER A 107 17.03 -3.16 -14.18
N SER A 108 18.07 -2.33 -14.33
CA SER A 108 19.46 -2.77 -14.37
C SER A 108 20.05 -2.96 -12.96
N ALA A 109 19.21 -2.94 -11.92
CA ALA A 109 19.64 -3.12 -10.54
C ALA A 109 20.39 -4.43 -10.38
N THR A 110 21.49 -4.37 -9.63
CA THR A 110 22.17 -5.59 -9.21
C THR A 110 21.32 -6.26 -8.15
N ILE A 111 20.52 -7.24 -8.54
CA ILE A 111 19.70 -8.00 -7.60
C ILE A 111 20.65 -8.75 -6.66
N LYS A 112 20.51 -8.50 -5.36
CA LYS A 112 21.25 -9.27 -4.33
C LYS A 112 20.79 -10.74 -4.43
N PRO A 113 21.70 -11.73 -4.37
CA PRO A 113 21.31 -13.14 -4.42
C PRO A 113 20.20 -13.50 -3.43
N ASP A 114 20.22 -12.92 -2.24
CA ASP A 114 19.20 -13.11 -1.21
C ASP A 114 17.80 -12.62 -1.65
N SER A 115 17.71 -11.55 -2.45
CA SER A 115 16.45 -11.03 -3.00
C SER A 115 15.88 -11.93 -4.10
N VAL A 116 16.73 -12.55 -4.93
CA VAL A 116 16.29 -13.55 -5.92
C VAL A 116 15.71 -14.79 -5.25
N VAL A 117 16.32 -15.24 -4.14
CA VAL A 117 15.86 -16.41 -3.37
C VAL A 117 14.49 -16.16 -2.74
N ILE A 118 14.24 -14.92 -2.29
CA ILE A 118 12.99 -14.54 -1.64
C ILE A 118 11.91 -14.28 -2.69
N ASN A 119 12.18 -13.45 -3.70
CA ASN A 119 11.16 -12.93 -4.60
C ASN A 119 10.94 -13.78 -5.85
N HIS A 120 11.79 -14.78 -6.10
CA HIS A 120 11.76 -15.62 -7.29
C HIS A 120 11.85 -14.85 -8.63
N ILE A 121 12.16 -13.55 -8.60
CA ILE A 121 12.39 -12.70 -9.77
C ILE A 121 13.88 -12.74 -10.10
N ASP A 122 14.23 -13.30 -11.26
CA ASP A 122 15.60 -13.30 -11.76
C ASP A 122 15.91 -12.09 -12.67
N HIS A 123 17.20 -11.92 -12.98
CA HIS A 123 17.66 -10.82 -13.82
C HIS A 123 17.13 -10.92 -15.26
N ALA A 124 16.89 -12.13 -15.79
CA ALA A 124 16.36 -12.29 -17.14
C ALA A 124 14.91 -11.82 -17.24
N GLN A 125 14.11 -12.05 -16.20
CA GLN A 125 12.75 -11.55 -16.08
C GLN A 125 12.71 -10.02 -15.99
N LEU A 126 13.59 -9.39 -15.18
CA LEU A 126 13.65 -7.92 -15.11
C LEU A 126 14.00 -7.28 -16.45
N LEU A 127 14.88 -7.89 -17.25
CA LEU A 127 15.21 -7.36 -18.58
C LEU A 127 14.01 -7.32 -19.54
N GLN A 128 12.96 -8.10 -19.26
CA GLN A 128 11.70 -8.11 -20.01
C GLN A 128 10.61 -7.24 -19.37
N GLY A 129 10.91 -6.59 -18.24
CA GLY A 129 9.99 -5.72 -17.53
C GLY A 129 9.63 -4.46 -18.31
N GLN A 130 8.67 -3.72 -17.76
CA GLN A 130 8.22 -2.43 -18.28
C GLN A 130 8.99 -1.28 -17.64
N PRO A 131 9.15 -0.13 -18.33
CA PRO A 131 9.76 1.04 -17.71
C PRO A 131 9.01 1.47 -16.44
N LEU A 132 9.74 1.79 -15.37
CA LEU A 132 9.17 2.19 -14.08
C LEU A 132 8.12 3.31 -14.23
N ASP A 133 8.41 4.32 -15.05
CA ASP A 133 7.51 5.45 -15.29
C ASP A 133 6.15 5.03 -15.84
N GLU A 134 6.11 4.03 -16.70
CA GLU A 134 4.86 3.56 -17.30
C GLU A 134 4.03 2.77 -16.30
N VAL A 135 4.67 1.91 -15.51
CA VAL A 135 4.01 1.11 -14.46
C VAL A 135 3.47 2.02 -13.35
N MET A 136 4.27 2.98 -12.90
CA MET A 136 3.84 3.95 -11.88
C MET A 136 2.69 4.83 -12.38
N MET A 137 2.71 5.24 -13.65
CA MET A 137 1.58 5.96 -14.24
C MET A 137 0.30 5.11 -14.21
N ARG A 138 0.36 3.84 -14.63
CA ARG A 138 -0.80 2.94 -14.60
C ARG A 138 -1.32 2.70 -13.19
N LEU A 139 -0.44 2.48 -12.21
CA LEU A 139 -0.79 2.34 -10.80
C LEU A 139 -1.50 3.59 -10.26
N LEU A 140 -0.92 4.78 -10.48
CA LEU A 140 -1.48 6.04 -9.97
C LEU A 140 -2.83 6.36 -10.62
N VAL A 141 -3.00 6.03 -11.91
CA VAL A 141 -4.31 6.09 -12.59
C VAL A 141 -5.27 5.09 -11.95
N ALA A 142 -4.87 3.85 -11.71
CA ALA A 142 -5.71 2.84 -11.06
C ALA A 142 -6.14 3.26 -9.65
N LEU A 143 -5.25 3.93 -8.88
CA LEU A 143 -5.52 4.40 -7.52
C LEU A 143 -6.44 5.64 -7.47
N THR A 144 -6.63 6.34 -8.60
CA THR A 144 -7.45 7.54 -8.67
C THR A 144 -8.88 7.28 -8.17
N GLY A 145 -9.30 8.06 -7.17
CA GLY A 145 -10.62 7.95 -6.53
C GLY A 145 -10.80 6.75 -5.60
N LYS A 146 -9.73 5.99 -5.31
CA LYS A 146 -9.77 4.78 -4.46
C LYS A 146 -8.97 4.96 -3.17
N ILE A 147 -9.23 4.07 -2.22
CA ILE A 147 -8.36 3.88 -1.04
C ILE A 147 -7.37 2.77 -1.36
N GLY A 148 -6.07 3.03 -1.17
CA GLY A 148 -5.05 1.99 -1.28
C GLY A 148 -5.11 1.03 -0.09
N ILE A 149 -5.00 -0.26 -0.32
CA ILE A 149 -4.90 -1.29 0.71
C ILE A 149 -3.55 -1.97 0.56
N ALA A 150 -2.82 -2.10 1.66
CA ALA A 150 -1.58 -2.85 1.73
C ALA A 150 -1.40 -3.47 3.13
N HIS A 151 -0.41 -4.34 3.28
CA HIS A 151 -0.08 -4.99 4.54
C HIS A 151 1.23 -4.43 5.10
N GLY A 152 1.15 -3.33 5.85
CA GLY A 152 2.30 -2.50 6.17
C GLY A 152 2.52 -1.43 5.10
N CYS A 153 1.51 -0.59 4.87
CA CYS A 153 1.43 0.37 3.76
C CYS A 153 2.55 1.42 3.71
N PHE A 154 3.38 1.51 4.76
CA PHE A 154 4.56 2.38 4.79
C PHE A 154 5.54 2.04 3.66
N MET A 155 5.58 0.78 3.23
CA MET A 155 6.41 0.32 2.12
C MET A 155 5.95 0.95 0.81
N GLU A 156 4.72 0.66 0.37
CA GLU A 156 4.18 1.17 -0.89
C GLU A 156 4.12 2.70 -0.89
N GLN A 157 3.73 3.31 0.23
CA GLN A 157 3.76 4.76 0.40
C GLN A 157 5.17 5.33 0.23
N GLY A 158 6.17 4.68 0.81
CA GLY A 158 7.57 5.10 0.74
C GLY A 158 8.07 5.10 -0.70
N PHE A 159 7.86 3.99 -1.41
CA PHE A 159 8.27 3.84 -2.81
C PHE A 159 7.51 4.77 -3.77
N ILE A 160 6.19 4.94 -3.60
CA ILE A 160 5.42 5.92 -4.38
C ILE A 160 5.91 7.35 -4.10
N SER A 161 6.17 7.69 -2.83
CA SER A 161 6.66 9.02 -2.46
C SER A 161 8.04 9.30 -3.03
N ALA A 162 8.96 8.32 -2.96
CA ALA A 162 10.29 8.43 -3.54
C ALA A 162 10.21 8.61 -5.06
N TYR A 163 9.39 7.82 -5.75
CA TYR A 163 9.15 7.98 -7.19
C TYR A 163 8.68 9.41 -7.53
N LEU A 164 7.65 9.89 -6.85
CA LEU A 164 7.10 11.23 -7.09
C LEU A 164 8.10 12.36 -6.76
N GLN A 165 8.92 12.16 -5.72
CA GLN A 165 9.97 13.08 -5.35
C GLN A 165 11.08 13.13 -6.43
N HIS A 166 11.60 11.99 -6.86
CA HIS A 166 12.67 11.93 -7.85
C HIS A 166 12.22 12.42 -9.22
N LYS A 167 11.04 11.97 -9.67
CA LYS A 167 10.53 12.28 -11.01
C LYS A 167 9.95 13.68 -11.13
N TYR A 168 9.19 14.12 -10.12
CA TYR A 168 8.39 15.34 -10.18
C TYR A 168 8.74 16.37 -9.09
N GLN A 169 9.77 16.13 -8.27
CA GLN A 169 10.18 17.01 -7.16
C GLN A 169 9.03 17.27 -6.18
N LEU A 170 8.19 16.26 -5.97
CA LEU A 170 7.04 16.32 -5.10
C LEU A 170 7.38 15.71 -3.74
N ASN A 171 7.54 16.56 -2.72
CA ASN A 171 7.91 16.13 -1.37
C ASN A 171 6.72 15.66 -0.52
N ASP A 172 5.50 15.77 -1.03
CA ASP A 172 4.29 15.30 -0.35
C ASP A 172 3.46 14.38 -1.25
N CYS A 173 2.96 13.29 -0.68
CA CYS A 173 2.13 12.30 -1.36
C CYS A 173 0.86 12.02 -0.53
N PRO A 174 -0.15 12.91 -0.58
CA PRO A 174 -1.35 12.79 0.24
C PRO A 174 -2.34 11.75 -0.32
N LEU A 175 -1.93 10.48 -0.31
CA LEU A 175 -2.77 9.33 -0.62
C LEU A 175 -3.48 8.79 0.62
N LEU A 176 -4.69 8.26 0.44
CA LEU A 176 -5.47 7.63 1.50
C LEU A 176 -5.26 6.12 1.47
N TRP A 177 -4.87 5.56 2.61
CA TRP A 177 -4.55 4.15 2.77
C TRP A 177 -5.35 3.50 3.89
N LEU A 178 -5.63 2.21 3.71
CA LEU A 178 -6.12 1.31 4.74
C LEU A 178 -5.08 0.20 4.94
N ASP A 179 -4.44 0.19 6.10
CA ASP A 179 -3.38 -0.76 6.40
C ASP A 179 -3.94 -2.00 7.12
N THR A 180 -3.75 -3.17 6.53
CA THR A 180 -4.24 -4.43 7.12
C THR A 180 -3.39 -4.93 8.29
N LEU A 181 -2.13 -4.48 8.41
CA LEU A 181 -1.24 -4.86 9.51
C LEU A 181 -1.76 -4.38 10.88
N PRO A 182 -2.00 -3.08 11.13
CA PRO A 182 -2.57 -2.62 12.40
C PRO A 182 -3.99 -3.14 12.62
N LEU A 183 -4.81 -3.28 11.57
CA LEU A 183 -6.13 -3.91 11.69
C LEU A 183 -6.02 -5.33 12.26
N TYR A 184 -5.10 -6.14 11.74
CA TYR A 184 -4.86 -7.49 12.23
C TYR A 184 -4.30 -7.50 13.66
N GLN A 185 -3.33 -6.64 13.96
CA GLN A 185 -2.77 -6.52 15.32
C GLN A 185 -3.83 -6.13 16.35
N SER A 186 -4.81 -5.29 15.96
CA SER A 186 -5.91 -4.87 16.82
C SER A 186 -6.82 -6.01 17.29
N LEU A 187 -6.91 -7.12 16.53
CA LEU A 187 -7.64 -8.33 16.95
C LEU A 187 -7.03 -9.01 18.18
N TYR A 188 -5.74 -8.78 18.42
CA TYR A 188 -4.98 -9.40 19.50
C TYR A 188 -4.50 -8.37 20.52
N ASN A 189 -5.17 -7.21 20.63
CA ASN A 189 -4.76 -6.11 21.52
C ASN A 189 -3.29 -5.70 21.34
N ASN A 190 -2.76 -5.80 20.11
CA ASN A 190 -1.36 -5.56 19.76
C ASN A 190 -0.36 -6.49 20.47
N GLN A 191 -0.80 -7.65 20.95
CA GLN A 191 0.02 -8.68 21.61
C GLN A 191 0.39 -9.81 20.63
N ILE A 192 0.87 -9.45 19.46
CA ILE A 192 1.32 -10.39 18.42
C ILE A 192 2.75 -10.04 18.01
N SER A 193 3.58 -11.06 17.79
CA SER A 193 4.96 -10.85 17.35
C SER A 193 4.99 -10.29 15.93
N HIS A 194 6.07 -9.59 15.55
CA HIS A 194 6.25 -9.13 14.17
C HIS A 194 6.28 -10.28 13.17
N GLN A 195 6.77 -11.46 13.57
CA GLN A 195 6.80 -12.64 12.70
C GLN A 195 5.40 -13.17 12.43
N ASP A 196 4.57 -13.28 13.46
CA ASP A 196 3.18 -13.75 13.35
C ASP A 196 2.26 -12.70 12.72
N ALA A 197 2.72 -11.47 12.63
CA ALA A 197 2.02 -10.34 12.01
C ALA A 197 2.21 -10.25 10.49
N ARG A 198 3.17 -10.99 9.90
CA ARG A 198 3.38 -11.00 8.45
C ARG A 198 2.14 -11.51 7.70
N LEU A 199 1.93 -11.03 6.48
CA LEU A 199 0.75 -11.34 5.66
C LEU A 199 0.44 -12.85 5.61
N GLY A 200 1.41 -13.68 5.22
CA GLY A 200 1.24 -15.13 5.18
C GLY A 200 0.89 -15.75 6.53
N SER A 201 1.57 -15.33 7.61
CA SER A 201 1.29 -15.82 8.98
C SER A 201 -0.09 -15.40 9.47
N ALA A 202 -0.50 -14.17 9.20
CA ALA A 202 -1.83 -13.67 9.52
C ALA A 202 -2.93 -14.45 8.79
N ARG A 203 -2.75 -14.67 7.49
CA ARG A 203 -3.67 -15.46 6.65
C ARG A 203 -3.80 -16.89 7.13
N HIS A 204 -2.67 -17.56 7.37
CA HIS A 204 -2.65 -18.93 7.91
C HIS A 204 -3.39 -19.02 9.25
N LYS A 205 -3.14 -18.07 10.17
CA LYS A 205 -3.82 -18.03 11.49
C LYS A 205 -5.33 -17.85 11.38
N LEU A 206 -5.81 -17.15 10.35
CA LEU A 206 -7.22 -16.91 10.11
C LEU A 206 -7.88 -17.96 9.20
N GLY A 207 -7.12 -18.97 8.73
CA GLY A 207 -7.61 -20.07 7.92
C GLY A 207 -7.88 -19.72 6.45
N LEU A 208 -7.19 -18.71 5.92
CA LEU A 208 -7.27 -18.37 4.48
C LEU A 208 -6.38 -19.31 3.65
N PRO A 209 -6.71 -19.51 2.35
CA PRO A 209 -5.88 -20.30 1.44
C PRO A 209 -4.44 -19.77 1.33
N GLU A 210 -3.50 -20.67 1.14
CA GLU A 210 -2.11 -20.33 0.87
C GLU A 210 -1.94 -19.92 -0.60
N TYR A 211 -1.18 -18.85 -0.83
CA TYR A 211 -0.67 -18.47 -2.13
C TYR A 211 0.84 -18.60 -2.12
N GLN A 212 1.43 -18.67 -3.32
CA GLN A 212 2.87 -18.51 -3.45
C GLN A 212 3.21 -17.10 -2.96
N ALA A 213 4.03 -17.03 -1.91
CA ALA A 213 4.52 -15.77 -1.39
C ALA A 213 5.53 -15.15 -2.35
N HIS A 214 5.66 -13.83 -2.27
CA HIS A 214 6.60 -13.03 -3.03
C HIS A 214 6.29 -12.94 -4.52
N ASP A 215 5.00 -12.95 -4.84
CA ASP A 215 4.47 -12.50 -6.12
C ASP A 215 3.56 -11.31 -5.83
N ALA A 216 3.94 -10.13 -6.35
CA ALA A 216 3.26 -8.89 -6.00
C ALA A 216 1.74 -8.94 -6.26
N LEU A 217 1.27 -9.63 -7.30
CA LEU A 217 -0.16 -9.71 -7.57
C LEU A 217 -0.85 -10.68 -6.60
N PHE A 218 -0.24 -11.83 -6.33
CA PHE A 218 -0.80 -12.76 -5.35
C PHE A 218 -0.79 -12.16 -3.94
N ASP A 219 0.24 -11.41 -3.56
CA ASP A 219 0.29 -10.72 -2.27
C ASP A 219 -0.71 -9.55 -2.19
N ALA A 220 -0.95 -8.83 -3.28
CA ALA A 220 -2.04 -7.85 -3.35
C ALA A 220 -3.43 -8.50 -3.19
N ILE A 221 -3.71 -9.61 -3.89
CA ILE A 221 -4.95 -10.38 -3.72
C ILE A 221 -5.06 -10.90 -2.28
N ALA A 222 -3.97 -11.44 -1.74
CA ALA A 222 -3.88 -11.97 -0.40
C ALA A 222 -4.18 -10.91 0.67
N CYS A 223 -3.66 -9.69 0.46
CA CYS A 223 -3.92 -8.53 1.29
C CYS A 223 -5.40 -8.11 1.22
N GLY A 224 -5.98 -8.07 0.02
CA GLY A 224 -7.40 -7.78 -0.19
C GLY A 224 -8.30 -8.76 0.57
N GLU A 225 -8.10 -10.06 0.39
CA GLU A 225 -8.86 -11.09 1.09
C GLU A 225 -8.71 -10.99 2.61
N LEU A 226 -7.48 -10.76 3.10
CA LEU A 226 -7.23 -10.53 4.52
C LEU A 226 -8.05 -9.34 5.01
N CYS A 227 -8.06 -8.22 4.29
CA CYS A 227 -8.85 -7.04 4.62
C CYS A 227 -10.34 -7.38 4.80
N MET A 228 -10.92 -8.14 3.86
CA MET A 228 -12.33 -8.58 3.94
C MET A 228 -12.60 -9.38 5.21
N VAL A 229 -11.73 -10.34 5.53
CA VAL A 229 -11.85 -11.18 6.74
C VAL A 229 -11.67 -10.36 8.01
N LEU A 230 -10.73 -9.42 8.05
CA LEU A 230 -10.51 -8.55 9.20
C LEU A 230 -11.72 -7.67 9.48
N VAL A 231 -12.28 -7.03 8.44
CA VAL A 231 -13.49 -6.22 8.59
C VAL A 231 -14.64 -7.07 9.13
N HIS A 232 -14.84 -8.28 8.58
CA HIS A 232 -15.88 -9.18 9.07
C HIS A 232 -15.63 -9.65 10.51
N LYS A 233 -14.39 -9.99 10.89
CA LYS A 233 -14.06 -10.43 12.26
C LYS A 233 -14.22 -9.31 13.29
N ILE A 234 -13.90 -8.07 12.94
CA ILE A 234 -13.97 -6.93 13.86
C ILE A 234 -15.42 -6.41 14.01
N TYR A 235 -16.19 -6.38 12.93
CA TYR A 235 -17.52 -5.72 12.91
C TYR A 235 -18.71 -6.66 12.67
N GLY A 236 -18.45 -7.95 12.40
CA GLY A 236 -19.47 -8.94 12.08
C GLY A 236 -20.19 -8.63 10.77
N ASN A 237 -21.52 -8.65 10.80
CA ASN A 237 -22.37 -8.30 9.66
C ASN A 237 -22.58 -6.78 9.51
N LYS A 238 -21.94 -5.95 10.36
CA LYS A 238 -22.02 -4.50 10.25
C LYS A 238 -20.93 -4.01 9.30
N SER A 239 -21.29 -3.07 8.44
CA SER A 239 -20.33 -2.36 7.61
C SER A 239 -19.79 -1.14 8.39
N PRO A 240 -18.50 -1.11 8.75
CA PRO A 240 -17.93 0.02 9.48
C PRO A 240 -17.84 1.26 8.60
N THR A 241 -17.86 2.42 9.24
CA THR A 241 -17.44 3.66 8.58
C THR A 241 -15.93 3.69 8.43
N LEU A 242 -15.43 4.49 7.48
CA LEU A 242 -13.99 4.69 7.29
C LEU A 242 -13.30 5.16 8.58
N SER A 243 -13.91 6.09 9.32
CA SER A 243 -13.34 6.57 10.58
C SER A 243 -13.28 5.52 11.68
N GLN A 244 -14.14 4.49 11.66
CA GLN A 244 -14.04 3.37 12.60
C GLN A 244 -12.86 2.47 12.25
N LEU A 245 -12.57 2.28 10.96
CA LEU A 245 -11.42 1.49 10.51
C LEU A 245 -10.09 2.19 10.77
N LEU A 246 -10.00 3.50 10.47
CA LEU A 246 -8.77 4.28 10.66
C LEU A 246 -8.36 4.50 12.12
N LYS A 247 -9.24 4.16 13.08
CA LYS A 247 -8.98 4.27 14.54
C LYS A 247 -8.44 2.98 15.17
N ARG A 248 -8.40 1.89 14.41
CA ARG A 248 -7.88 0.59 14.85
C ARG A 248 -6.36 0.56 14.72
#